data_AF-A0A2J8Q8H0-F1
#
_entry.id   AF-A0A2J8Q8H0-F1
#
_cell.length_a   1.000
_cell.length_b   1.000
_cell.length_c   1.000
_cell.angle_alpha   90.00
_cell.angle_beta   90.00
_cell.angle_gamma   90.00
#
_symmetry.space_group_name_H-M   'P 1'
#
loop_
_entity.id
_entity.type
_entity.pdbx_description
1 polymer ?
#
loop_
_entity_poly.entity_id
_entity_poly.type
_entity_poly.pdbx_seq_one_letter_code
_entity_poly.pdbx_strand_id
1 'polypeptide(L)'
;MASRGRRPEHGGPPELFYDETEARKYVRNSRMIDIQTRMAGRALELLCLPENKPCYLLDIGCGTGLSGSYLSDEGHYWVGLDISPAMLDEAVDREIEGDLLLGDMGQGIPFKPGTFDGCIRSGDPELSCSCTLRTQSSWS
;
A
#
# COMPACT_ATOMS: atom_id res chain seq x y z
N MET A 1 30.50 -0.66 -15.30
CA MET A 1 29.85 -1.97 -15.11
C MET A 1 28.85 -1.83 -13.97
N ALA A 2 27.56 -1.73 -14.28
CA ALA A 2 26.52 -1.54 -13.27
C ALA A 2 26.39 -2.81 -12.41
N SER A 3 26.55 -2.67 -11.10
CA SER A 3 26.26 -3.73 -10.15
C SER A 3 24.78 -4.08 -10.25
N ARG A 4 24.49 -5.30 -10.71
CA ARG A 4 23.15 -5.91 -10.61
C ARG A 4 22.76 -5.88 -9.13
N GLY A 5 21.89 -4.95 -8.74
CA GLY A 5 21.22 -4.99 -7.45
C GLY A 5 20.57 -6.35 -7.30
N ARG A 6 20.87 -7.05 -6.20
CA ARG A 6 20.27 -8.34 -5.91
C ARG A 6 18.77 -8.15 -5.83
N ARG A 7 18.08 -8.92 -6.65
CA ARG A 7 16.63 -8.85 -6.77
C ARG A 7 15.98 -9.46 -5.51
N PRO A 8 14.83 -8.94 -5.05
CA PRO A 8 14.21 -9.35 -3.78
C PRO A 8 13.85 -10.83 -3.72
N GLU A 9 13.62 -11.51 -4.85
CA GLU A 9 13.25 -12.93 -4.91
C GLU A 9 14.34 -13.91 -4.43
N HIS A 10 15.56 -13.43 -4.20
CA HIS A 10 16.67 -14.23 -3.66
C HIS A 10 17.10 -13.80 -2.25
N GLY A 11 16.39 -12.84 -1.65
CA GLY A 11 16.77 -12.15 -0.40
C GLY A 11 16.16 -12.72 0.89
N GLY A 12 15.37 -13.79 0.81
CA GLY A 12 14.64 -14.34 1.96
C GLY A 12 13.19 -13.85 2.05
N PRO A 13 12.48 -14.15 3.14
CA PRO A 13 11.11 -13.67 3.39
C PRO A 13 10.98 -12.15 3.18
N PRO A 14 9.89 -11.65 2.58
CA PRO A 14 9.64 -10.22 2.38
C PRO A 14 9.73 -9.41 3.69
N GLU A 15 9.32 -10.02 4.80
CA GLU A 15 9.46 -9.52 6.18
C GLU A 15 10.90 -9.15 6.57
N LEU A 16 11.89 -9.85 6.00
CA LEU A 16 13.31 -9.67 6.29
C LEU A 16 14.03 -8.83 5.22
N PHE A 17 13.37 -8.53 4.10
CA PHE A 17 13.97 -7.74 3.02
C PHE A 17 13.91 -6.23 3.31
N TYR A 18 12.84 -5.77 3.96
CA TYR A 18 12.69 -4.37 4.39
C TYR A 18 13.07 -4.23 5.86
N ASP A 19 14.37 -4.20 6.13
CA ASP A 19 14.89 -3.76 7.41
C ASP A 19 14.80 -2.22 7.54
N GLU A 20 15.08 -1.68 8.73
CA GLU A 20 15.06 -0.23 8.99
C GLU A 20 15.95 0.57 8.03
N THR A 21 17.04 -0.01 7.53
CA THR A 21 17.98 0.68 6.66
C THR A 21 17.40 0.83 5.25
N GLU A 22 16.80 -0.24 4.73
CA GLU A 22 16.13 -0.21 3.43
C GLU A 22 14.86 0.62 3.47
N ALA A 23 14.08 0.59 4.56
CA ALA A 23 12.92 1.44 4.76
C ALA A 23 13.30 2.95 4.71
N ARG A 24 14.35 3.36 5.43
CA ARG A 24 14.86 4.74 5.37
C ARG A 24 15.34 5.15 3.99
N LYS A 25 16.01 4.26 3.26
CA LYS A 25 16.44 4.53 1.88
C LYS A 25 15.25 4.67 0.95
N TYR A 26 14.19 3.90 1.19
CA TYR A 26 12.93 3.93 0.45
C TYR A 26 12.33 5.33 0.51
N VAL A 27 12.12 5.84 1.73
CA VAL A 27 11.56 7.19 1.95
C VAL A 27 12.42 8.30 1.36
N ARG A 28 13.76 8.17 1.41
CA ARG A 28 14.66 9.24 0.96
C ARG A 28 14.86 9.28 -0.56
N ASN A 29 14.35 8.30 -1.29
CA ASN A 29 14.51 8.24 -2.74
C ASN A 29 13.40 9.03 -3.43
N SER A 30 13.69 10.27 -3.82
CA SER A 30 12.72 11.16 -4.50
C SER A 30 12.13 10.58 -5.78
N ARG A 31 12.90 9.77 -6.53
CA ARG A 31 12.40 9.08 -7.72
C ARG A 31 11.33 8.05 -7.35
N MET A 32 11.53 7.36 -6.23
CA MET A 32 10.60 6.35 -5.76
C MET A 32 9.31 6.98 -5.22
N ILE A 33 9.43 8.09 -4.49
CA ILE A 33 8.28 8.89 -4.07
C ILE A 33 7.44 9.28 -5.30
N ASP A 34 8.06 9.90 -6.31
CA ASP A 34 7.35 10.32 -7.53
C ASP A 34 6.67 9.15 -8.25
N ILE A 35 7.35 8.02 -8.38
CA ILE A 35 6.76 6.83 -9.00
C ILE A 35 5.56 6.32 -8.20
N GLN A 36 5.67 6.20 -6.87
CA GLN A 36 4.58 5.68 -6.04
C GLN A 36 3.38 6.62 -5.99
N THR A 37 3.61 7.92 -5.87
CA THR A 37 2.53 8.92 -5.93
C THR A 37 1.79 8.86 -7.26
N ARG A 38 2.53 8.75 -8.38
CA ARG A 38 1.92 8.61 -9.70
C ARG A 38 1.15 7.29 -9.85
N MET A 39 1.68 6.20 -9.32
CA MET A 39 1.00 4.90 -9.34
C MET A 39 -0.28 4.93 -8.50
N ALA A 40 -0.24 5.55 -7.32
CA ALA A 40 -1.40 5.73 -6.44
C ALA A 40 -2.51 6.54 -7.14
N GLY A 41 -2.16 7.65 -7.80
CA GLY A 41 -3.13 8.43 -8.57
C GLY A 41 -3.78 7.65 -9.69
N ARG A 42 -3.00 6.91 -10.48
CA ARG A 42 -3.56 6.05 -11.54
C ARG A 42 -4.41 4.91 -10.99
N ALA A 43 -4.03 4.31 -9.86
CA ALA A 43 -4.80 3.26 -9.22
C ALA A 43 -6.14 3.80 -8.70
N LEU A 44 -6.13 4.99 -8.10
CA LEU A 44 -7.34 5.66 -7.61
C LEU A 44 -8.30 6.00 -8.76
N GLU A 45 -7.80 6.54 -9.87
CA GLU A 45 -8.61 6.78 -11.07
C GLU A 45 -9.28 5.49 -11.58
N LEU A 46 -8.55 4.36 -11.55
CA LEU A 46 -9.05 3.07 -12.03
C LEU A 46 -10.07 2.41 -11.11
N LEU A 47 -10.18 2.85 -9.85
CA LEU A 47 -11.24 2.39 -8.94
C LEU A 47 -12.61 2.91 -9.36
N CYS A 48 -12.67 3.91 -10.24
CA CYS A 48 -13.92 4.53 -10.69
C CYS A 48 -14.80 4.94 -9.51
N LEU A 49 -14.18 5.52 -8.47
CA LEU A 49 -14.90 5.95 -7.29
C LEU A 49 -15.85 7.08 -7.66
N PRO A 50 -17.01 7.14 -6.99
CA PRO A 50 -17.97 8.23 -7.15
C PRO A 50 -17.34 9.60 -6.83
N GLU A 51 -17.49 10.53 -7.77
CA GLU A 51 -16.93 11.88 -7.69
C GLU A 51 -17.51 12.67 -6.51
N ASN A 52 -16.70 13.59 -5.97
CA ASN A 52 -17.09 14.55 -4.92
C ASN A 52 -17.60 13.93 -3.61
N LYS A 53 -17.19 12.71 -3.27
CA LYS A 53 -17.40 12.19 -1.92
C LYS A 53 -16.19 11.43 -1.37
N PRO A 54 -15.90 11.59 -0.07
CA PRO A 54 -14.95 10.72 0.61
C PRO A 54 -15.36 9.26 0.49
N CYS A 55 -14.36 8.39 0.37
CA CYS A 55 -14.51 6.93 0.32
C CYS A 55 -13.55 6.34 1.34
N TYR A 56 -13.86 5.15 1.83
CA TYR A 56 -13.02 4.42 2.77
C TYR A 56 -12.26 3.30 2.06
N LEU A 57 -10.93 3.40 2.05
CA LEU A 57 -10.05 2.60 1.20
C LEU A 57 -9.11 1.72 2.02
N LEU A 58 -8.76 0.56 1.48
CA LEU A 58 -7.71 -0.30 2.04
C LEU A 58 -6.46 -0.19 1.17
N ASP A 59 -5.32 0.21 1.75
CA ASP A 59 -4.02 0.21 1.10
C ASP A 59 -3.21 -1.02 1.51
N ILE A 60 -3.12 -2.00 0.62
CA ILE A 60 -2.45 -3.28 0.86
C ILE A 60 -1.00 -3.19 0.41
N GLY A 61 -0.06 -3.47 1.32
CA GLY A 61 1.36 -3.19 1.13
C GLY A 61 1.67 -1.70 1.29
N CYS A 62 1.00 -1.02 2.24
CA CYS A 62 1.09 0.43 2.37
C CYS A 62 2.52 0.95 2.63
N GLY A 63 3.41 0.07 3.10
CA GLY A 63 4.81 0.37 3.37
C GLY A 63 4.95 1.60 4.27
N THR A 64 5.71 2.58 3.79
CA THR A 64 5.98 3.85 4.48
C THR A 64 4.86 4.89 4.33
N GLY A 65 3.67 4.47 3.88
CA GLY A 65 2.46 5.30 3.80
C GLY A 65 2.40 6.26 2.60
N LEU A 66 3.30 6.12 1.60
CA LEU A 66 3.37 7.04 0.46
C LEU A 66 2.07 7.13 -0.36
N SER A 67 1.46 5.99 -0.66
CA SER A 67 0.18 5.95 -1.36
C SER A 67 -0.97 6.40 -0.49
N GLY A 68 -0.97 6.03 0.78
CA GLY A 68 -1.96 6.49 1.75
C GLY A 68 -1.98 8.01 1.91
N SER A 69 -0.81 8.67 1.96
CA SER A 69 -0.75 10.14 1.94
C SER A 69 -1.44 10.74 0.71
N TYR A 70 -1.23 10.13 -0.46
CA TYR A 70 -1.93 10.56 -1.68
C TYR A 70 -3.45 10.34 -1.58
N LEU A 71 -3.91 9.25 -0.96
CA LEU A 71 -5.34 9.04 -0.72
C LEU A 71 -5.95 10.11 0.21
N SER A 72 -5.23 10.49 1.26
CA SER A 72 -5.60 11.61 2.14
C SER A 72 -5.67 12.93 1.37
N ASP A 73 -4.69 13.22 0.52
CA ASP A 73 -4.66 14.43 -0.32
C ASP A 73 -5.87 14.52 -1.28
N GLU A 74 -6.36 13.38 -1.77
CA GLU A 74 -7.57 13.27 -2.60
C GLU A 74 -8.87 13.24 -1.77
N GLY A 75 -8.78 13.37 -0.45
CA GLY A 75 -9.94 13.47 0.46
C GLY A 75 -10.57 12.14 0.84
N HIS A 76 -9.85 11.03 0.71
CA HIS A 76 -10.31 9.70 1.11
C HIS A 76 -9.76 9.30 2.49
N TYR A 77 -10.54 8.48 3.19
CA TYR A 77 -10.10 7.82 4.41
C TYR A 77 -9.48 6.48 4.04
N TRP A 78 -8.47 6.05 4.79
CA TRP A 78 -7.81 4.79 4.45
C TRP A 78 -7.21 4.08 5.66
N VAL A 79 -7.02 2.77 5.47
CA VAL A 79 -6.29 1.89 6.38
C VAL A 79 -5.16 1.23 5.61
N GLY A 80 -3.96 1.26 6.16
CA GLY A 80 -2.78 0.60 5.63
C GLY A 80 -2.58 -0.79 6.24
N LEU A 81 -2.26 -1.78 5.41
CA LEU A 81 -1.81 -3.10 5.84
C LEU A 81 -0.42 -3.35 5.25
N ASP A 82 0.58 -3.62 6.08
CA ASP A 82 1.91 -4.06 5.62
C ASP A 82 2.44 -5.20 6.47
N ILE A 83 3.33 -6.02 5.89
CA ILE A 83 3.95 -7.14 6.57
C ILE A 83 5.24 -6.75 7.29
N SER A 84 5.86 -5.61 6.91
CA SER A 84 7.11 -5.12 7.48
C SER A 84 6.85 -4.13 8.61
N PRO A 85 7.23 -4.45 9.87
CA PRO A 85 7.17 -3.51 10.97
C PRO A 85 8.01 -2.25 10.72
N ALA A 86 9.21 -2.40 10.14
CA ALA A 86 10.11 -1.27 9.89
C ALA A 86 9.53 -0.27 8.88
N MET A 87 8.77 -0.74 7.89
CA MET A 87 8.08 0.15 6.95
C MET A 87 6.94 0.93 7.63
N LEU A 88 6.20 0.27 8.52
CA LEU A 88 5.13 0.89 9.30
C LEU A 88 5.67 1.90 10.31
N ASP A 89 6.80 1.60 10.97
CA ASP A 89 7.45 2.54 11.89
C ASP A 89 7.85 3.83 11.16
N GLU A 90 8.41 3.73 9.95
CA GLU A 90 8.69 4.90 9.11
C GLU A 90 7.41 5.63 8.67
N ALA A 91 6.29 4.93 8.49
CA ALA A 91 5.01 5.58 8.22
C ALA A 91 4.51 6.36 9.43
N VAL A 92 4.63 5.81 10.64
CA VAL A 92 4.28 6.48 11.90
C VAL A 92 5.15 7.73 12.10
N ASP A 93 6.45 7.64 11.87
CA ASP A 93 7.40 8.77 11.98
C ASP A 93 7.08 9.92 11.00
N ARG A 94 6.34 9.62 9.93
CA ARG A 94 5.88 10.61 8.94
C ARG A 94 4.54 11.25 9.27
N GLU A 95 3.94 10.90 10.41
CA GLU A 95 2.67 11.45 10.91
C GLU A 95 1.54 11.37 9.86
N ILE A 96 1.43 10.22 9.19
CA ILE A 96 0.34 9.98 8.23
C ILE A 96 -1.03 9.94 8.93
N GLU A 97 -2.10 10.25 8.20
CA GLU A 97 -3.45 10.31 8.77
C GLU A 97 -4.17 8.95 8.87
N GLY A 98 -3.75 7.95 8.09
CA GLY A 98 -4.41 6.65 8.02
C GLY A 98 -4.02 5.71 9.17
N ASP A 99 -4.94 4.82 9.52
CA ASP A 99 -4.66 3.76 10.50
C ASP A 99 -3.75 2.70 9.88
N LEU A 100 -2.76 2.22 10.63
CA LEU A 100 -1.79 1.23 10.18
C LEU A 100 -1.99 -0.10 10.91
N LEU A 101 -1.99 -1.20 10.15
CA LEU A 101 -2.00 -2.56 10.67
C LEU A 101 -0.80 -3.36 10.16
N LEU A 102 -0.12 -4.01 11.09
CA LEU A 102 0.83 -5.07 10.78
C LEU A 102 0.07 -6.37 10.46
N GLY A 103 0.25 -6.91 9.26
CA GLY A 103 -0.35 -8.18 8.91
C GLY A 103 0.07 -8.72 7.55
N ASP A 104 0.04 -10.05 7.43
CA ASP A 104 0.29 -10.75 6.18
C ASP A 104 -1.01 -10.94 5.40
N MET A 105 -1.10 -10.30 4.23
CA MET A 105 -2.23 -10.47 3.32
C MET A 105 -2.47 -11.94 2.91
N GLY A 106 -1.42 -12.77 2.91
CA GLY A 106 -1.48 -14.19 2.57
C GLY A 106 -2.26 -15.02 3.59
N GLN A 107 -2.37 -14.53 4.82
CA GLN A 107 -3.20 -15.12 5.88
C GLN A 107 -4.64 -14.61 5.88
N GLY A 108 -4.94 -13.67 4.99
CA GLY A 108 -6.24 -13.04 4.85
C GLY A 108 -6.29 -11.63 5.45
N ILE A 109 -7.36 -10.93 5.13
CA ILE A 109 -7.56 -9.52 5.52
C ILE A 109 -8.54 -9.49 6.70
N PRO A 110 -8.17 -8.94 7.87
CA PRO A 110 -8.95 -9.03 9.11
C PRO A 110 -10.13 -8.04 9.17
N PHE A 111 -10.81 -7.81 8.05
CA PHE A 111 -11.94 -6.89 7.94
C PHE A 111 -13.20 -7.63 7.46
N LYS A 112 -14.37 -7.14 7.87
CA LYS A 112 -15.64 -7.71 7.44
C LYS A 112 -15.86 -7.44 5.94
N PRO A 113 -16.53 -8.33 5.19
CA PRO A 113 -16.91 -8.05 3.82
C PRO A 113 -17.72 -6.76 3.71
N GLY A 114 -17.43 -5.93 2.70
CA GLY A 114 -18.10 -4.65 2.48
C GLY A 114 -17.68 -3.52 3.42
N THR A 115 -16.57 -3.66 4.15
CA THR A 115 -16.02 -2.60 5.01
C THR A 115 -15.48 -1.41 4.19
N PHE A 116 -14.81 -1.69 3.07
CA PHE A 116 -14.17 -0.67 2.24
C PHE A 116 -14.90 -0.47 0.91
N ASP A 117 -14.92 0.76 0.43
CA ASP A 117 -15.45 1.14 -0.88
C ASP A 117 -14.51 0.71 -2.02
N GLY A 118 -13.22 0.58 -1.71
CA GLY A 118 -12.19 0.14 -2.65
C GLY A 118 -10.91 -0.28 -1.94
N CYS A 119 -10.00 -0.91 -2.69
CA CYS A 119 -8.66 -1.19 -2.20
C CYS A 119 -7.63 -0.86 -3.27
N ILE A 120 -6.52 -0.27 -2.86
CA ILE A 120 -5.33 -0.12 -3.69
C ILE A 120 -4.24 -1.06 -3.18
N ARG A 121 -3.32 -1.40 -4.07
CA ARG A 121 -2.13 -2.15 -3.71
C ARG A 121 -0.92 -1.35 -4.15
N SER A 122 -0.16 -0.92 -3.16
CA SER A 122 1.14 -0.30 -3.35
C SER A 122 2.20 -1.32 -2.97
N GLY A 123 3.25 -1.43 -3.77
CA GLY A 123 4.27 -2.46 -3.54
C GLY A 123 5.26 -2.55 -4.69
N ASP A 124 6.28 -3.38 -4.52
CA ASP A 124 7.26 -3.65 -5.55
C ASP A 124 6.55 -4.19 -6.83
N PRO A 125 6.80 -3.63 -8.04
CA PRO A 125 6.13 -4.02 -9.28
C PRO A 125 6.09 -5.52 -9.61
N GLU A 126 6.94 -6.34 -8.99
CA GLU A 126 6.97 -7.79 -9.20
C GLU A 126 5.83 -8.57 -8.51
N LEU A 127 5.06 -7.95 -7.60
CA LEU A 127 3.93 -8.55 -6.86
C LEU A 127 2.57 -7.91 -7.20
N SER A 128 2.45 -7.29 -8.37
CA SER A 128 1.23 -6.60 -8.83
C SER A 128 0.15 -7.58 -9.30
N CYS A 129 -0.84 -7.84 -8.45
CA CYS A 129 -2.17 -8.30 -8.87
C CYS A 129 -3.19 -7.19 -8.56
N SER A 130 -3.97 -6.78 -9.57
CA SER A 130 -5.08 -5.83 -9.37
C SER A 130 -6.22 -6.53 -8.65
N CYS A 131 -6.39 -6.28 -7.36
CA CYS A 131 -7.55 -6.74 -6.61
C CYS A 131 -8.68 -5.72 -6.76
N THR A 132 -9.58 -5.94 -7.72
CA THR A 132 -10.92 -5.35 -7.65
C THR A 132 -11.73 -6.20 -6.68
N LEU A 133 -12.04 -5.68 -5.49
CA LEU A 133 -13.04 -6.30 -4.61
C LEU A 133 -14.41 -6.19 -5.29
N ARG A 134 -14.79 -7.22 -6.07
CA ARG A 134 -16.19 -7.43 -6.43
C ARG A 134 -16.91 -7.86 -5.16
N THR A 135 -17.75 -6.99 -4.62
CA THR A 135 -18.84 -7.40 -3.74
C THR A 135 -19.67 -8.45 -4.46
N GLN A 136 -19.54 -9.73 -4.07
CA GLN A 136 -20.54 -10.73 -4.44
C GLN A 136 -21.84 -10.41 -3.71
N SER A 137 -22.70 -9.62 -4.35
CA SER A 137 -24.12 -9.59 -4.03
C SER A 137 -24.79 -10.75 -4.75
N SER A 138 -24.89 -11.90 -4.10
CA SER A 138 -25.93 -12.90 -4.42
C SER A 138 -26.20 -13.75 -3.19
N TRP A 139 -27.10 -13.25 -2.34
CA TRP A 139 -27.91 -14.13 -1.50
C TRP A 139 -28.91 -14.84 -2.42
N SER A 140 -28.96 -16.17 -2.36
CA SER A 140 -30.15 -16.97 -2.68
C SER A 140 -30.71 -17.52 -1.38
#